data_AF-A0A424LZ00-F1
#
_entry.id   AF-A0A424LZ00-F1
#
_cell.length_a   1.000
_cell.length_b   1.000
_cell.length_c   1.000
_cell.angle_alpha   90.00
_cell.angle_beta   90.00
_cell.angle_gamma   90.00
#
_symmetry.space_group_name_H-M   'P 1'
#
loop_
_entity.id
_entity.type
_entity.pdbx_description
1 polymer ?
#
loop_
_entity_poly.entity_id
_entity_poly.type
_entity_poly.pdbx_seq_one_letter_code
_entity_poly.pdbx_strand_id
1 'polypeptide(L)'
;MIMAQAVGIWWIRHMGKFFEEFAVGDQYVTPERIITVEDIQAFANLTEDHNPIHVDPEFAARSVFGKCIAHGPMMVGITFGLLSKLDLLDGTIIALKGIEWSFNGPIKADDAVRVVADVIETRISKKVPDRGAVTFKIAVLNQDGDQVQIGSATGIMMTKDNPAALPQNAS
;
A
#
# COMPACT_ATOMS: atom_id res chain seq x y z
N MET A 1 52.92 8.77 -0.58
CA MET A 1 51.54 9.20 -0.33
C MET A 1 50.77 9.09 -1.63
N ILE A 2 50.12 7.95 -1.87
CA ILE A 2 49.23 7.73 -3.03
C ILE A 2 47.94 7.19 -2.43
N MET A 3 46.92 8.05 -2.38
CA MET A 3 45.57 7.69 -1.95
C MET A 3 44.90 6.94 -3.09
N ALA A 4 44.70 5.63 -2.93
CA ALA A 4 43.78 4.88 -3.75
C ALA A 4 42.35 5.23 -3.30
N GLN A 5 41.62 6.01 -4.11
CA GLN A 5 40.20 6.21 -3.92
C GLN A 5 39.46 4.93 -4.34
N ALA A 6 38.68 4.40 -3.40
CA ALA A 6 37.80 3.27 -3.62
C ALA A 6 36.76 3.60 -4.71
N VAL A 7 36.81 2.85 -5.81
CA VAL A 7 35.77 2.84 -6.84
C VAL A 7 34.51 2.19 -6.29
N GLY A 8 33.38 2.87 -6.52
CA GLY A 8 32.11 2.67 -5.83
C GLY A 8 31.45 1.31 -6.03
N ILE A 9 30.96 0.78 -4.91
CA ILE A 9 29.97 -0.29 -4.83
C ILE A 9 28.75 0.34 -4.15
N TRP A 10 27.98 1.12 -4.89
CA TRP A 10 26.64 1.56 -4.50
C TRP A 10 25.76 1.45 -5.75
N TRP A 11 24.48 1.13 -5.56
CA TRP A 11 23.41 1.09 -6.58
C TRP A 11 23.22 -0.24 -7.36
N ILE A 12 22.95 -1.35 -6.66
CA ILE A 12 21.82 -2.18 -7.14
C ILE A 12 20.58 -1.54 -6.54
N ARG A 13 19.94 -0.64 -7.30
CA ARG A 13 18.64 -0.11 -6.92
C ARG A 13 17.67 -1.29 -6.99
N HIS A 14 17.22 -1.79 -5.84
CA HIS A 14 16.13 -2.78 -5.83
C HIS A 14 14.90 -2.07 -6.38
N MET A 15 14.54 -2.39 -7.61
CA MET A 15 13.34 -1.89 -8.25
C MET A 15 12.24 -2.92 -8.05
N GLY A 16 11.02 -2.44 -7.84
CA GLY A 16 9.85 -3.30 -7.83
C GLY A 16 9.57 -3.90 -9.20
N LYS A 17 8.39 -4.49 -9.34
CA LYS A 17 7.98 -5.16 -10.58
C LYS A 17 7.63 -4.13 -11.67
N PHE A 18 8.06 -4.42 -12.90
CA PHE A 18 7.61 -3.72 -14.10
C PHE A 18 6.23 -4.20 -14.55
N PHE A 19 5.59 -3.45 -15.44
CA PHE A 19 4.25 -3.74 -15.97
C PHE A 19 4.10 -5.19 -16.47
N GLU A 20 5.08 -5.70 -17.21
CA GLU A 20 5.08 -7.02 -17.85
C GLU A 20 5.15 -8.18 -16.84
N GLU A 21 5.49 -7.88 -15.59
CA GLU A 21 5.67 -8.88 -14.54
C GLU A 21 4.42 -9.07 -13.69
N PHE A 22 3.36 -8.31 -13.98
CA PHE A 22 2.03 -8.51 -13.43
C PHE A 22 1.17 -9.30 -14.41
N ALA A 23 0.62 -10.42 -13.95
CA ALA A 23 -0.38 -11.18 -14.68
C ALA A 23 -1.73 -11.09 -13.96
N VAL A 24 -2.83 -11.04 -14.73
CA VAL A 24 -4.17 -11.16 -14.15
C VAL A 24 -4.29 -12.53 -13.46
N GLY A 25 -4.76 -12.51 -12.21
CA GLY A 25 -4.79 -13.68 -11.33
C GLY A 25 -3.61 -13.80 -10.38
N ASP A 26 -2.55 -12.97 -10.53
CA ASP A 26 -1.51 -12.86 -9.51
C ASP A 26 -2.13 -12.41 -8.18
N GLN A 27 -1.70 -13.05 -7.08
CA GLN A 27 -2.09 -12.68 -5.73
C GLN A 27 -0.87 -12.37 -4.88
N TYR A 28 -0.98 -11.29 -4.12
CA TYR A 28 0.06 -10.80 -3.21
C TYR A 28 -0.53 -10.67 -1.81
N VAL A 29 0.18 -11.18 -0.80
CA VAL A 29 -0.26 -11.16 0.61
C VAL A 29 0.80 -10.48 1.45
N THR A 30 0.43 -9.45 2.21
CA THR A 30 1.36 -8.73 3.08
C THR A 30 1.63 -9.49 4.36
N PRO A 31 2.76 -9.21 5.04
CA PRO A 31 2.90 -9.54 6.45
C PRO A 31 1.76 -8.91 7.27
N GLU A 32 1.46 -9.52 8.41
CA GLU A 32 0.50 -8.97 9.37
C GLU A 32 1.08 -7.72 10.07
N ARG A 33 0.18 -6.83 10.46
CA ARG A 33 0.46 -5.66 11.30
C ARG A 33 -0.59 -5.56 12.39
N ILE A 34 -0.15 -5.33 13.62
CA ILE A 34 -1.04 -4.96 14.72
C ILE A 34 -1.39 -3.47 14.60
N ILE A 35 -2.68 -3.14 14.69
CA ILE A 35 -3.16 -1.77 14.76
C ILE A 35 -3.23 -1.36 16.23
N THR A 36 -2.44 -0.35 16.60
CA THR A 36 -2.29 0.09 17.99
C THR A 36 -3.17 1.30 18.31
N VAL A 37 -3.35 1.61 19.60
CA VAL A 37 -4.01 2.86 20.02
C VAL A 37 -3.20 4.07 19.57
N GLU A 38 -1.87 3.96 19.61
CA GLU A 38 -0.93 4.98 19.18
C GLU A 38 -1.08 5.29 17.69
N ASP A 39 -1.32 4.28 16.85
CA ASP A 39 -1.61 4.48 15.42
C ASP A 39 -2.87 5.32 15.22
N ILE A 40 -3.94 5.01 15.96
CA ILE A 40 -5.24 5.70 15.87
C ILE A 40 -5.08 7.15 16.34
N GLN A 41 -4.38 7.37 17.45
CA GLN A 41 -4.10 8.73 17.96
C GLN A 41 -3.20 9.52 17.01
N ALA A 42 -2.17 8.90 16.45
CA ALA A 42 -1.28 9.54 15.49
C ALA A 42 -2.05 9.95 14.23
N PHE A 43 -2.94 9.10 13.74
CA PHE A 43 -3.79 9.45 12.59
C PHE A 43 -4.75 10.59 12.93
N ALA A 44 -5.45 10.54 14.07
CA ALA A 44 -6.32 11.63 14.52
C ALA A 44 -5.58 12.98 14.56
N ASN A 45 -4.36 12.98 15.12
CA ASN A 45 -3.54 14.19 15.20
C ASN A 45 -3.05 14.66 13.82
N LEU A 46 -2.73 13.73 12.92
CA LEU A 46 -2.27 14.05 11.57
C LEU A 46 -3.40 14.64 10.70
N THR A 47 -4.63 14.11 10.84
CA THR A 47 -5.76 14.48 9.99
C THR A 47 -6.75 15.45 10.63
N GLU A 48 -6.53 15.81 11.89
CA GLU A 48 -7.46 16.60 12.71
C GLU A 48 -8.85 15.94 12.89
N ASP A 49 -8.94 14.63 12.68
CA ASP A 49 -10.17 13.87 12.92
C ASP A 49 -10.17 13.30 14.34
N HIS A 50 -10.59 14.14 15.28
CA HIS A 50 -10.77 13.78 16.69
C HIS A 50 -12.20 13.34 17.02
N ASN A 51 -12.92 12.73 16.07
CA ASN A 51 -14.24 12.18 16.38
C ASN A 51 -14.17 11.25 17.61
N PRO A 52 -15.03 11.44 18.63
CA PRO A 52 -14.97 10.68 19.88
C PRO A 52 -14.94 9.16 19.72
N ILE A 53 -15.51 8.61 18.64
CA ILE A 53 -15.48 7.16 18.40
C ILE A 53 -14.05 6.61 18.23
N HIS A 54 -13.09 7.45 17.84
CA HIS A 54 -11.69 7.07 17.63
C HIS A 54 -10.81 7.37 18.85
N VAL A 55 -11.12 8.40 19.62
CA VAL A 55 -10.20 8.98 20.61
C VAL A 55 -10.71 9.02 22.06
N ASP A 56 -12.00 8.79 22.29
CA ASP A 56 -12.62 8.81 23.63
C ASP A 56 -13.10 7.41 24.03
N PRO A 57 -12.37 6.71 24.92
CA PRO A 57 -12.77 5.39 25.40
C PRO A 57 -14.12 5.36 26.12
N GLU A 58 -14.50 6.42 26.84
CA GLU A 58 -15.79 6.48 27.54
C GLU A 58 -16.95 6.62 26.56
N PHE A 59 -16.77 7.45 25.53
CA PHE A 59 -17.73 7.53 24.44
C PHE A 59 -17.84 6.20 23.70
N ALA A 60 -16.71 5.61 23.31
CA ALA A 60 -16.68 4.39 22.52
C ALA A 60 -17.25 3.18 23.27
N ALA A 61 -17.08 3.10 24.60
CA ALA A 61 -17.68 2.06 25.45
C ALA A 61 -19.22 2.07 25.43
N ARG A 62 -19.84 3.23 25.16
CA ARG A 62 -21.30 3.38 25.02
C ARG A 62 -21.80 3.15 23.59
N SER A 63 -20.88 3.00 22.62
CA SER A 63 -21.21 2.78 21.22
C SER A 63 -21.45 1.30 20.91
N VAL A 64 -21.96 1.00 19.71
CA VAL A 64 -22.12 -0.37 19.21
C VAL A 64 -20.80 -1.14 19.09
N PHE A 65 -19.66 -0.45 19.10
CA PHE A 65 -18.34 -1.06 18.95
C PHE A 65 -17.71 -1.48 20.29
N GLY A 66 -18.16 -0.88 21.40
CA GLY A 66 -17.71 -1.16 22.78
C GLY A 66 -16.29 -0.72 23.12
N LYS A 67 -15.49 -0.27 22.15
CA LYS A 67 -14.16 0.32 22.31
C LYS A 67 -13.82 1.21 21.11
N CYS A 68 -12.77 2.03 21.23
CA CYS A 68 -12.30 2.86 20.12
C CYS A 68 -11.96 2.00 18.90
N ILE A 69 -12.28 2.51 17.73
CA ILE A 69 -11.97 1.89 16.44
C ILE A 69 -11.06 2.80 15.63
N ALA A 70 -10.28 2.23 14.73
CA ALA A 70 -9.50 2.97 13.76
C ALA A 70 -10.39 3.75 12.79
N HIS A 71 -9.89 4.89 12.31
CA HIS A 71 -10.51 5.61 11.20
C HIS A 71 -10.49 4.75 9.94
N GLY A 72 -11.60 4.70 9.20
CA GLY A 72 -11.66 3.98 7.92
C GLY A 72 -10.51 4.36 6.98
N PRO A 73 -10.31 5.66 6.66
CA PRO A 73 -9.23 6.15 5.80
C PRO A 73 -7.81 5.84 6.30
N MET A 74 -7.60 5.70 7.62
CA MET A 74 -6.30 5.30 8.16
C MET A 74 -5.85 3.98 7.57
N MET A 75 -6.76 2.99 7.51
CA MET A 75 -6.43 1.68 6.97
C MET A 75 -6.16 1.70 5.46
N VAL A 76 -6.74 2.64 4.70
CA VAL A 76 -6.41 2.85 3.28
C VAL A 76 -4.94 3.24 3.15
N GLY A 77 -4.47 4.21 3.93
CA GLY A 77 -3.07 4.63 3.94
C GLY A 77 -2.13 3.51 4.39
N ILE A 78 -2.50 2.80 5.46
CA ILE A 78 -1.73 1.64 5.96
C ILE A 78 -1.63 0.54 4.90
N THR A 79 -2.71 0.31 4.15
CA THR A 79 -2.75 -0.72 3.11
C THR A 79 -1.67 -0.48 2.06
N PHE A 80 -1.52 0.75 1.55
CA PHE A 80 -0.46 1.07 0.60
C PHE A 80 0.94 0.97 1.21
N GLY A 81 1.10 1.33 2.50
CA GLY A 81 2.35 1.14 3.21
C GLY A 81 2.71 -0.33 3.49
N LEU A 82 1.73 -1.23 3.57
CA LEU A 82 1.97 -2.68 3.68
C LEU A 82 2.29 -3.29 2.31
N LEU A 83 1.63 -2.84 1.24
CA LEU A 83 1.91 -3.27 -0.13
C LEU A 83 3.31 -2.88 -0.60
N SER A 84 3.86 -1.73 -0.15
CA SER A 84 5.23 -1.36 -0.49
C SER A 84 6.28 -2.32 0.09
N LYS A 85 5.97 -3.01 1.20
CA LYS A 85 6.86 -4.04 1.78
C LYS A 85 6.98 -5.32 0.96
N LEU A 86 6.21 -5.45 -0.12
CA LEU A 86 6.24 -6.59 -1.02
C LEU A 86 7.17 -6.39 -2.23
N ASP A 87 7.91 -5.27 -2.27
CA ASP A 87 8.82 -4.92 -3.37
C ASP A 87 8.10 -4.96 -4.74
N LEU A 88 6.82 -4.56 -4.77
CA LEU A 88 6.02 -4.60 -6.00
C LEU A 88 6.11 -3.30 -6.80
N LEU A 89 6.17 -2.16 -6.10
CA LEU A 89 5.90 -0.85 -6.69
C LEU A 89 7.10 0.10 -6.64
N ASP A 90 8.01 -0.09 -5.69
CA ASP A 90 9.05 0.88 -5.36
C ASP A 90 9.99 1.10 -6.54
N GLY A 91 10.03 2.35 -7.01
CA GLY A 91 10.84 2.73 -8.17
C GLY A 91 10.27 2.31 -9.53
N THR A 92 9.15 1.59 -9.62
CA THR A 92 8.49 1.24 -10.90
C THR A 92 7.10 1.85 -11.10
N ILE A 93 6.41 2.22 -10.01
CA ILE A 93 5.13 2.94 -10.10
C ILE A 93 5.37 4.41 -10.48
N ILE A 94 4.68 4.87 -11.51
CA ILE A 94 4.67 6.26 -11.97
C ILE A 94 3.64 7.07 -11.18
N ALA A 95 2.44 6.52 -10.98
CA ALA A 95 1.35 7.20 -10.29
C ALA A 95 0.27 6.22 -9.81
N LEU A 96 -0.39 6.58 -8.71
CA LEU A 96 -1.69 6.02 -8.34
C LEU A 96 -2.77 6.76 -9.14
N LYS A 97 -3.43 6.06 -10.07
CA LYS A 97 -4.45 6.66 -10.95
C LYS A 97 -5.79 6.86 -10.24
N GLY A 98 -6.16 5.94 -9.37
CA GLY A 98 -7.45 5.98 -8.68
C GLY A 98 -7.61 4.85 -7.70
N ILE A 99 -8.51 5.07 -6.75
CA ILE A 99 -8.92 4.10 -5.74
C ILE A 99 -10.44 4.13 -5.57
N GLU A 100 -11.01 2.99 -5.28
CA GLU A 100 -12.41 2.83 -4.86
C GLU A 100 -12.42 1.95 -3.61
N TRP A 101 -13.22 2.28 -2.60
CA TRP A 101 -13.11 1.64 -1.29
C TRP A 101 -14.45 1.47 -0.58
N SER A 102 -14.58 0.41 0.21
CA SER A 102 -15.73 0.08 1.05
C SER A 102 -15.27 -0.41 2.43
N PHE A 103 -16.03 -0.02 3.46
CA PHE A 103 -15.74 -0.29 4.85
C PHE A 103 -16.79 -1.27 5.40
N ASN A 104 -16.44 -2.56 5.46
CA ASN A 104 -17.38 -3.64 5.76
C ASN A 104 -17.48 -3.94 7.26
N GLY A 105 -16.42 -3.64 8.02
CA GLY A 105 -16.35 -3.87 9.46
C GLY A 105 -15.38 -2.93 10.17
N PRO A 106 -15.52 -2.80 11.51
CA PRO A 106 -14.60 -2.00 12.31
C PRO A 106 -13.24 -2.69 12.43
N ILE A 107 -12.19 -1.89 12.53
CA ILE A 107 -10.86 -2.33 12.96
C ILE A 107 -10.63 -1.71 14.32
N LYS A 108 -10.37 -2.54 15.32
CA LYS A 108 -10.18 -2.11 16.70
C LYS A 108 -8.68 -2.04 17.03
N ALA A 109 -8.35 -1.30 18.08
CA ALA A 109 -7.02 -1.44 18.67
C ALA A 109 -6.77 -2.90 19.07
N ASP A 110 -5.51 -3.31 18.86
CA ASP A 110 -4.94 -4.64 19.00
C ASP A 110 -5.38 -5.68 17.95
N ASP A 111 -6.20 -5.31 16.97
CA ASP A 111 -6.48 -6.20 15.84
C ASP A 111 -5.22 -6.39 14.98
N ALA A 112 -4.99 -7.63 14.55
CA ALA A 112 -3.98 -7.95 13.56
C ALA A 112 -4.61 -7.88 12.17
N VAL A 113 -4.02 -7.12 11.26
CA VAL A 113 -4.50 -7.00 9.88
C VAL A 113 -3.46 -7.44 8.88
N ARG A 114 -3.92 -8.06 7.79
CA ARG A 114 -3.12 -8.30 6.58
C ARG A 114 -3.90 -7.90 5.34
N VAL A 115 -3.17 -7.59 4.28
CA VAL A 115 -3.73 -7.20 2.99
C VAL A 115 -3.52 -8.31 1.98
N VAL A 116 -4.57 -8.62 1.22
CA VAL A 116 -4.52 -9.45 0.03
C VAL A 116 -4.81 -8.57 -1.17
N ALA A 117 -3.93 -8.59 -2.17
CA ALA A 117 -4.07 -7.83 -3.41
C ALA A 117 -4.01 -8.76 -4.62
N ASP A 118 -5.12 -8.86 -5.34
CA ASP A 118 -5.25 -9.64 -6.57
C ASP A 118 -5.14 -8.73 -7.80
N VAL A 119 -4.32 -9.08 -8.78
CA VAL A 119 -4.29 -8.37 -10.07
C VAL A 119 -5.52 -8.77 -10.87
N ILE A 120 -6.42 -7.81 -11.12
CA ILE A 120 -7.69 -8.06 -11.83
C ILE A 120 -7.71 -7.48 -13.25
N GLU A 121 -6.82 -6.54 -13.56
CA GLU A 121 -6.70 -5.97 -14.91
C GLU A 121 -5.25 -5.54 -15.17
N THR A 122 -4.74 -5.83 -16.36
CA THR A 122 -3.52 -5.22 -16.89
C THR A 122 -3.81 -4.63 -18.27
N ARG A 123 -3.35 -3.40 -18.52
CA ARG A 123 -3.58 -2.72 -19.80
C ARG A 123 -2.41 -1.81 -20.17
N ILE A 124 -1.68 -2.20 -21.21
CA ILE A 124 -0.63 -1.34 -21.78
C ILE A 124 -1.22 -0.05 -22.35
N SER A 125 -0.50 1.06 -22.19
CA SER A 125 -0.89 2.33 -22.80
C SER A 125 -0.70 2.28 -24.31
N LYS A 126 -1.77 2.56 -25.06
CA LYS A 126 -1.72 2.65 -26.53
C LYS A 126 -1.03 3.92 -27.04
N LYS A 127 -0.99 4.97 -26.20
CA LYS A 127 -0.45 6.30 -26.58
C LYS A 127 1.02 6.46 -26.22
N VAL A 128 1.44 5.89 -25.08
CA VAL A 128 2.81 5.99 -24.55
C VAL A 128 3.24 4.59 -24.11
N PRO A 129 3.92 3.80 -24.98
CA PRO A 129 4.20 2.39 -24.73
C PRO A 129 5.18 2.09 -23.59
N ASP A 130 5.78 3.13 -22.97
CA ASP A 130 6.72 3.01 -21.84
C ASP A 130 6.03 2.73 -20.49
N ARG A 131 4.70 2.56 -20.47
CA ARG A 131 3.90 2.36 -19.27
C ARG A 131 2.60 1.60 -19.51
N GLY A 132 2.09 0.96 -18.47
CA GLY A 132 0.79 0.30 -18.45
C GLY A 132 0.04 0.52 -17.14
N ALA A 133 -1.27 0.31 -17.16
CA ALA A 133 -2.09 0.32 -15.96
C ALA A 133 -2.23 -1.10 -15.40
N VAL A 134 -2.07 -1.25 -14.09
CA VAL A 134 -2.34 -2.48 -13.33
C VAL A 134 -3.39 -2.16 -12.28
N THR A 135 -4.51 -2.88 -12.29
CA THR A 135 -5.57 -2.73 -11.29
C THR A 135 -5.54 -3.90 -10.33
N PHE A 136 -5.45 -3.57 -9.04
CA PHE A 136 -5.52 -4.52 -7.94
C PHE A 136 -6.92 -4.47 -7.32
N LYS A 137 -7.51 -5.64 -7.04
CA LYS A 137 -8.58 -5.77 -6.04
C LYS A 137 -7.91 -6.05 -4.70
N ILE A 138 -8.28 -5.28 -3.69
CA ILE A 138 -7.60 -5.29 -2.40
C ILE A 138 -8.60 -5.64 -1.30
N ALA A 139 -8.23 -6.59 -0.45
CA ALA A 139 -8.97 -6.96 0.75
C ALA A 139 -8.08 -6.75 1.98
N VAL A 140 -8.63 -6.11 3.01
CA VAL A 140 -8.04 -6.06 4.35
C VAL A 140 -8.74 -7.12 5.19
N LEU A 141 -7.96 -8.06 5.71
CA LEU A 141 -8.44 -9.14 6.58
C LEU A 141 -7.97 -8.90 8.01
N ASN A 142 -8.83 -9.16 9.00
CA ASN A 142 -8.44 -9.21 10.41
C ASN A 142 -7.87 -10.59 10.81
N GLN A 143 -7.55 -10.75 12.10
CA GLN A 143 -7.02 -12.00 12.67
C GLN A 143 -7.95 -13.22 12.51
N ASP A 144 -9.26 -12.98 12.42
CA ASP A 144 -10.27 -14.03 12.28
C ASP A 144 -10.52 -14.42 10.81
N GLY A 145 -9.89 -13.69 9.89
CA GLY A 145 -10.07 -13.87 8.44
C GLY A 145 -11.25 -13.10 7.85
N ASP A 146 -11.92 -12.26 8.65
CA ASP A 146 -13.01 -11.42 8.17
C ASP A 146 -12.48 -10.29 7.29
N GLN A 147 -13.15 -10.06 6.16
CA GLN A 147 -12.87 -8.93 5.29
C GLN A 147 -13.48 -7.64 5.87
N VAL A 148 -12.66 -6.90 6.63
CA VAL A 148 -13.06 -5.65 7.29
C VAL A 148 -13.11 -4.47 6.32
N GLN A 149 -12.31 -4.49 5.24
CA GLN A 149 -12.37 -3.51 4.16
C GLN A 149 -12.08 -4.17 2.81
N ILE A 150 -12.62 -3.58 1.75
CA ILE A 150 -12.39 -4.01 0.37
C ILE A 150 -12.30 -2.79 -0.54
N GLY A 151 -11.46 -2.86 -1.55
CA GLY A 151 -11.38 -1.83 -2.55
C GLY A 151 -10.66 -2.26 -3.82
N SER A 152 -10.42 -1.29 -4.68
CA SER A 152 -9.55 -1.45 -5.84
C SER A 152 -8.61 -0.26 -5.97
N ALA A 153 -7.44 -0.49 -6.55
CA ALA A 153 -6.46 0.56 -6.84
C ALA A 153 -5.83 0.31 -8.20
N THR A 154 -5.76 1.35 -9.03
CA THR A 154 -5.05 1.29 -10.32
C THR A 154 -3.74 2.05 -10.23
N GLY A 155 -2.61 1.35 -10.36
CA GLY A 155 -1.29 1.94 -10.53
C GLY A 155 -0.92 2.08 -12.00
N ILE A 156 -0.19 3.13 -12.35
CA ILE A 156 0.50 3.24 -13.63
C ILE A 156 1.93 2.77 -13.41
N MET A 157 2.31 1.68 -14.05
CA MET A 157 3.61 1.02 -13.93
C MET A 157 4.47 1.31 -15.15
N MET A 158 5.77 1.52 -14.94
CA MET A 158 6.74 1.51 -16.03
C MET A 158 6.77 0.14 -16.72
N THR A 159 6.97 0.14 -18.03
CA THR A 159 7.44 -1.06 -18.74
C THR A 159 8.94 -1.23 -18.56
N LYS A 160 9.47 -2.42 -18.87
CA LYS A 160 10.92 -2.66 -18.88
C LYS A 160 11.68 -1.76 -19.86
N ASP A 161 11.01 -1.31 -20.91
CA ASP A 161 11.54 -0.40 -21.93
C ASP A 161 11.45 1.07 -21.53
N ASN A 162 10.99 1.39 -20.32
CA ASN A 162 10.91 2.78 -19.87
C ASN A 162 12.31 3.41 -19.79
N PRO A 163 12.56 4.60 -20.35
CA PRO A 163 13.88 5.23 -20.28
C PRO A 163 14.38 5.48 -18.86
N ALA A 164 13.48 5.66 -17.89
CA ALA A 164 13.83 5.81 -16.47
C ALA A 164 14.18 4.48 -15.78
N ALA A 165 13.91 3.34 -16.43
CA ALA A 165 14.32 2.01 -15.98
C ALA A 165 15.79 1.70 -16.29
N LEU A 166 16.40 2.41 -17.24
CA LEU A 166 17.79 2.20 -17.63
C LEU A 166 18.75 2.87 -16.63
N PRO A 167 19.92 2.27 -16.33
CA PRO A 167 20.93 2.91 -15.50
C PRO A 167 21.35 4.25 -16.12
N GLN A 168 21.31 5.35 -15.35
CA GLN A 168 21.59 6.69 -15.88
C GLN A 168 23.06 6.98 -16.23
N ASN A 169 23.93 5.97 -16.31
CA ASN A 169 25.38 6.15 -16.48
C ASN A 169 25.95 5.32 -17.63
N ALA A 170 25.32 5.36 -18.81
CA ALA A 170 25.91 4.87 -20.05
C ALA A 170 26.32 6.06 -20.94
N SER A 171 27.30 6.84 -20.46
CA SER A 171 28.02 7.86 -21.23
C SER A 171 29.43 8.02 -20.68
#